data_AF-A0A9J7DII1-F1
#
_entry.id   AF-A0A9J7DII1-F1
#
_cell.length_a   1.000
_cell.length_b   1.000
_cell.length_c   1.000
_cell.angle_alpha   90.00
_cell.angle_beta   90.00
_cell.angle_gamma   90.00
#
_symmetry.space_group_name_H-M   'P 1'
#
loop_
_entity.id
_entity.type
_entity.pdbx_description
1 polymer ?
#
loop_
_entity_poly.entity_id
_entity_poly.type
_entity_poly.pdbx_seq_one_letter_code
_entity_poly.pdbx_strand_id
1 'polypeptide(L)'
;MVSCSTVTVTKCQAALRTLQAFQFFRPTCLCKEPGMDPDCNHFRDFLFDHPCGFVLKKDACHDSWTNLRLSPMFGCICPNNHMKKRCDRIFNIVNHNPCVGKLKYVHKNNEKQQQ
;
A
#
# COMPACT_ATOMS: atom_id res chain seq x y z
N MET A 1 11.83 -0.74 14.27
CA MET A 1 12.69 0.35 13.75
C MET A 1 11.97 0.98 12.57
N VAL A 2 11.85 2.30 12.56
CA VAL A 2 11.26 3.08 11.45
C VAL A 2 12.41 3.44 10.49
N SER A 3 12.21 3.26 9.18
CA SER A 3 13.20 3.65 8.18
C SER A 3 12.91 5.07 7.68
N CYS A 4 13.96 5.87 7.52
CA CYS A 4 13.89 7.29 7.18
C CYS A 4 14.62 7.55 5.86
N SER A 5 13.96 8.21 4.91
CA SER A 5 14.59 8.65 3.66
C SER A 5 15.38 9.95 3.80
N THR A 6 15.28 10.65 4.93
CA THR A 6 15.97 11.92 5.16
C THR A 6 17.37 11.69 5.74
N VAL A 7 18.38 12.41 5.25
CA VAL A 7 19.78 12.33 5.74
C VAL A 7 19.98 12.78 7.20
N THR A 8 18.97 13.42 7.81
CA THR A 8 19.04 13.91 9.19
C THR A 8 17.98 13.23 10.05
N VAL A 9 18.42 12.48 11.07
CA VAL A 9 17.56 11.76 12.02
C VAL A 9 16.53 12.70 12.65
N THR A 10 16.93 13.93 13.00
CA THR A 10 16.05 14.95 13.58
C THR A 10 14.89 15.35 12.66
N LYS A 11 15.15 15.47 11.34
CA LYS A 11 14.11 15.78 10.35
C LYS A 11 13.15 14.61 10.19
N CYS A 12 13.67 13.38 10.20
CA CYS A 12 12.81 12.20 10.17
C CYS A 12 11.92 12.12 11.42
N GLN A 13 12.47 12.32 12.61
CA GLN A 13 11.69 12.28 13.85
C GLN A 13 10.65 13.41 13.92
N ALA A 14 10.97 14.60 13.40
CA ALA A 14 9.99 15.69 13.26
C ALA A 14 8.85 15.29 12.31
N ALA A 15 9.17 14.78 11.12
CA ALA A 15 8.17 14.29 10.17
C ALA A 15 7.32 13.15 10.74
N LEU A 16 7.94 12.19 11.42
CA LEU A 16 7.25 11.09 12.08
C LEU A 16 6.30 11.58 13.17
N ARG A 17 6.72 12.56 13.99
CA ARG A 17 5.85 13.16 15.01
C ARG A 17 4.66 13.91 14.41
N THR A 18 4.89 14.67 13.35
CA THR A 18 3.80 15.35 12.62
C THR A 18 2.82 14.35 12.03
N LEU A 19 3.32 13.26 11.44
CA LEU A 19 2.49 12.18 10.93
C LEU A 19 1.70 11.50 12.07
N GLN A 20 2.35 11.13 13.16
CA GLN A 20 1.72 10.48 14.33
C GLN A 20 0.68 11.34 15.03
N ALA A 21 0.76 12.67 14.92
CA ALA A 21 -0.23 13.58 15.46
C ALA A 21 -1.54 13.64 14.65
N PHE A 22 -1.55 13.11 13.43
CA PHE A 22 -2.74 13.09 12.59
C PHE A 22 -3.67 11.95 13.04
N GLN A 23 -4.94 12.25 13.32
CA GLN A 23 -5.87 11.26 13.90
C GLN A 23 -6.11 10.04 12.99
N PHE A 24 -5.84 10.18 11.68
CA PHE A 24 -5.98 9.12 10.70
C PHE A 24 -4.65 8.49 10.28
N PHE A 25 -3.52 8.93 10.85
CA PHE A 25 -2.24 8.33 10.51
C PHE A 25 -2.12 6.95 11.12
N ARG A 26 -1.97 5.96 10.24
CA ARG A 26 -1.79 4.56 10.63
C ARG A 26 -0.34 4.15 10.43
N PRO A 27 0.45 4.05 11.51
CA PRO A 27 1.85 3.73 11.36
C PRO A 27 2.06 2.29 10.90
N THR A 28 1.08 1.39 11.00
CA THR A 28 1.26 0.00 10.59
C THR A 28 0.24 -0.46 9.56
N CYS A 29 0.69 -1.32 8.64
CA CYS A 29 -0.20 -1.98 7.68
C CYS A 29 -1.07 -3.08 8.32
N LEU A 30 -0.98 -3.28 9.64
CA LEU A 30 -1.80 -4.22 10.38
C LEU A 30 -3.11 -3.55 10.82
N CYS A 31 -4.24 -4.13 10.43
CA CYS A 31 -5.54 -3.77 10.98
C CYS A 31 -5.76 -4.45 12.33
N LYS A 32 -6.49 -3.79 13.23
CA LYS A 32 -7.01 -4.43 14.45
C LYS A 32 -8.22 -5.30 14.10
N GLU A 33 -8.85 -5.89 15.11
CA GLU A 33 -10.05 -6.69 14.91
C GLU A 33 -11.17 -5.90 14.19
N PRO A 34 -12.02 -6.56 13.38
CA PRO A 34 -13.03 -5.88 12.56
C PRO A 34 -13.95 -4.93 13.34
N GLY A 35 -14.33 -5.28 14.57
CA GLY A 35 -15.16 -4.43 15.43
C GLY A 35 -14.45 -3.19 15.99
N MET A 36 -13.12 -3.17 16.01
CA MET A 36 -12.32 -2.07 16.54
C MET A 36 -11.77 -1.14 15.44
N ASP A 37 -11.76 -1.64 14.20
CA ASP A 37 -11.05 -1.00 13.09
C ASP A 37 -11.72 -1.27 11.74
N PRO A 38 -13.01 -0.92 11.60
CA PRO A 38 -13.79 -1.25 10.41
C PRO A 38 -13.20 -0.62 9.16
N ASP A 39 -12.72 0.63 9.22
CA ASP A 39 -12.18 1.34 8.07
C ASP A 39 -10.90 0.69 7.51
N CYS A 40 -9.97 0.28 8.38
CA CYS A 40 -8.78 -0.44 7.92
C CYS A 40 -9.14 -1.79 7.33
N ASN A 41 -10.05 -2.54 7.97
CA ASN A 41 -10.45 -3.85 7.49
C ASN A 41 -11.19 -3.76 6.15
N HIS A 42 -12.12 -2.82 6.00
CA HIS A 42 -12.82 -2.55 4.73
C HIS A 42 -11.82 -2.23 3.62
N PHE A 43 -10.88 -1.33 3.90
CA PHE A 43 -9.90 -0.92 2.91
C PHE A 43 -8.90 -2.03 2.58
N ARG A 44 -8.48 -2.82 3.57
CA ARG A 44 -7.68 -4.04 3.39
C ARG A 44 -8.39 -5.03 2.47
N ASP A 45 -9.66 -5.27 2.70
CA ASP A 45 -10.44 -6.26 1.95
C ASP A 45 -10.64 -5.77 0.51
N PHE A 46 -10.95 -4.49 0.32
CA PHE A 46 -11.01 -3.85 -1.00
C PHE A 46 -9.71 -4.05 -1.81
N LEU A 47 -8.53 -3.88 -1.20
CA LEU A 47 -7.24 -4.12 -1.84
C LEU A 47 -7.02 -5.58 -2.25
N PHE A 48 -7.54 -6.53 -1.47
CA PHE A 48 -7.40 -7.96 -1.76
C PHE A 48 -8.40 -8.44 -2.82
N ASP A 49 -9.59 -7.84 -2.89
CA ASP A 49 -10.61 -8.15 -3.89
C ASP A 49 -10.29 -7.52 -5.25
N HIS A 50 -9.61 -6.36 -5.24
CA HIS A 50 -9.21 -5.63 -6.46
C HIS A 50 -7.69 -5.48 -6.55
N PRO A 51 -6.93 -6.59 -6.56
CA PRO A 51 -5.49 -6.52 -6.58
C PRO A 51 -5.04 -5.95 -7.92
N CYS A 52 -4.38 -4.80 -7.85
CA CYS A 52 -3.86 -4.04 -8.99
C CYS A 52 -3.03 -4.87 -9.98
N GLY A 53 -2.43 -5.99 -9.56
CA GLY A 53 -1.70 -6.92 -10.45
C GLY A 53 -2.58 -7.78 -11.36
N PHE A 54 -3.88 -7.93 -11.06
CA PHE A 54 -4.82 -8.75 -11.83
C PHE A 54 -5.89 -7.94 -12.57
N VAL A 55 -6.03 -6.65 -12.23
CA VAL A 55 -7.01 -5.77 -12.88
C VAL A 55 -6.50 -5.42 -14.30
N LEU A 56 -7.09 -6.09 -15.30
CA LEU A 56 -6.78 -5.88 -16.72
C LEU A 56 -7.16 -4.46 -17.23
N LYS A 57 -8.06 -3.77 -16.53
CA LYS A 57 -8.58 -2.45 -16.92
C LYS A 57 -7.86 -1.32 -16.16
N LYS A 58 -7.20 -0.44 -16.92
CA LYS A 58 -6.47 0.72 -16.41
C LYS A 58 -7.31 1.61 -15.48
N ASP A 59 -8.59 1.83 -15.79
CA ASP A 59 -9.45 2.74 -15.02
C ASP A 59 -9.76 2.19 -13.63
N ALA A 60 -10.10 0.89 -13.51
CA ALA A 60 -10.33 0.25 -12.22
C ALA A 60 -9.05 0.22 -11.35
N CYS A 61 -7.89 0.05 -11.98
CA CYS A 61 -6.59 0.14 -11.31
C CYS A 61 -6.29 1.57 -10.83
N HIS A 62 -6.64 2.59 -11.62
CA HIS A 62 -6.51 3.99 -11.25
C HIS A 62 -7.45 4.39 -10.10
N ASP A 63 -8.69 3.92 -10.12
CA ASP A 63 -9.67 4.21 -9.08
C ASP A 63 -9.29 3.54 -7.75
N SER A 64 -8.88 2.27 -7.79
CA SER A 64 -8.34 1.58 -6.61
C SER A 64 -7.12 2.28 -6.02
N TRP A 65 -6.22 2.81 -6.87
CA TRP A 65 -5.08 3.59 -6.42
C TRP A 65 -5.47 4.93 -5.80
N THR A 66 -6.44 5.63 -6.39
CA THR A 66 -6.93 6.91 -5.88
C THR A 66 -7.53 6.73 -4.49
N ASN A 67 -8.35 5.69 -4.31
CA ASN A 67 -8.90 5.34 -3.00
C ASN A 67 -7.81 4.94 -2.00
N LEU A 68 -6.75 4.27 -2.45
CA LEU A 68 -5.60 3.93 -1.60
C LEU A 68 -4.88 5.17 -1.08
N ARG A 69 -4.66 6.20 -1.90
CA ARG A 69 -4.02 7.44 -1.44
C ARG A 69 -4.82 8.18 -0.38
N LEU A 70 -6.14 8.01 -0.38
CA LEU A 70 -7.04 8.60 0.60
C LEU A 70 -7.16 7.75 1.87
N SER A 71 -6.63 6.53 1.87
CA SER A 71 -6.79 5.63 2.99
C SER A 71 -5.72 5.87 4.08
N PRO A 72 -6.06 5.60 5.34
CA PRO A 72 -5.11 5.57 6.45
C PRO A 72 -3.91 4.62 6.23
N MET A 73 -4.01 3.65 5.32
CA MET A 73 -2.93 2.71 5.06
C MET A 73 -1.86 3.27 4.13
N PHE A 74 -2.10 4.39 3.44
CA PHE A 74 -1.10 5.03 2.59
C PHE A 74 0.14 5.40 3.42
N GLY A 75 1.31 4.87 3.04
CA GLY A 75 2.57 5.10 3.77
C GLY A 75 2.71 4.30 5.07
N CYS A 76 1.90 3.25 5.28
CA CYS A 76 2.05 2.35 6.42
C CYS A 76 3.42 1.64 6.41
N ILE A 77 3.95 1.35 7.60
CA ILE A 77 5.22 0.60 7.77
C ILE A 77 4.98 -0.75 8.46
N CYS A 78 5.99 -1.62 8.46
CA CYS A 78 5.91 -2.91 9.13
C CYS A 78 6.90 -3.02 10.31
N PRO A 79 6.41 -3.38 11.52
CA PRO A 79 7.30 -3.63 12.64
C PRO A 79 8.18 -4.84 12.38
N ASN A 80 9.42 -4.81 12.87
CA ASN A 80 10.35 -5.93 12.78
C ASN A 80 10.11 -6.91 13.94
N ASN A 81 8.99 -7.63 13.90
CA ASN A 81 8.60 -8.64 14.89
C ASN A 81 7.95 -9.86 14.21
N HIS A 82 7.41 -10.81 14.97
CA HIS A 82 6.79 -12.02 14.43
C HIS A 82 5.61 -11.75 13.47
N MET A 83 4.99 -10.56 13.54
CA MET A 83 3.90 -10.15 12.64
C MET A 83 4.39 -9.57 11.32
N LYS A 84 5.71 -9.40 11.13
CA LYS A 84 6.30 -8.78 9.93
C LYS A 84 5.80 -9.44 8.64
N LYS A 85 5.79 -10.77 8.56
CA LYS A 85 5.32 -11.50 7.36
C LYS A 85 3.87 -11.17 6.99
N ARG A 86 2.99 -11.06 7.99
CA ARG A 86 1.57 -10.70 7.78
C ARG A 86 1.45 -9.25 7.32
N CYS A 87 2.22 -8.35 7.93
CA CYS A 87 2.26 -6.94 7.57
C CYS A 87 2.80 -6.72 6.15
N ASP A 88 3.89 -7.40 5.79
CA ASP A 88 4.59 -7.27 4.50
C ASP A 88 3.66 -7.56 3.32
N ARG A 89 2.67 -8.45 3.49
CA ARG A 89 1.68 -8.75 2.45
C ARG A 89 0.87 -7.50 2.07
N ILE A 90 0.40 -6.75 3.07
CA ILE A 90 -0.36 -5.51 2.85
C ILE A 90 0.58 -4.40 2.40
N PHE A 91 1.76 -4.29 3.03
CA PHE A 91 2.78 -3.31 2.67
C PHE A 91 3.15 -3.36 1.19
N ASN A 92 3.31 -4.56 0.62
CA ASN A 92 3.65 -4.72 -0.79
C ASN A 92 2.51 -4.27 -1.72
N ILE A 93 1.25 -4.54 -1.38
CA ILE A 93 0.12 -4.10 -2.20
C ILE A 93 -0.03 -2.57 -2.15
N VAL A 94 0.28 -1.97 -1.00
CA VAL A 94 0.19 -0.52 -0.81
C VAL A 94 1.35 0.22 -1.46
N ASN A 95 2.58 -0.19 -1.18
CA ASN A 95 3.80 0.56 -1.54
C ASN A 95 4.46 0.06 -2.83
N HIS A 96 4.24 -1.21 -3.21
CA HIS A 96 4.71 -1.79 -4.47
C HIS A 96 3.54 -2.06 -5.41
N ASN A 97 2.61 -1.10 -5.48
CA ASN A 97 1.42 -1.21 -6.31
C ASN A 97 1.79 -1.01 -7.81
N PRO A 98 1.56 -2.00 -8.68
CA PRO A 98 1.88 -1.91 -10.11
C PRO A 98 1.08 -0.83 -10.86
N CYS A 99 0.00 -0.30 -10.27
CA CYS A 99 -0.74 0.86 -10.80
C CYS A 99 0.04 2.19 -10.70
N VAL A 100 1.12 2.23 -9.92
CA VAL A 100 1.80 3.47 -9.47
C VAL A 100 3.21 3.57 -10.01
N GLY A 101 3.85 2.42 -10.17
CA GLY A 101 5.15 2.32 -10.81
C GLY A 101 4.98 2.22 -12.32
N LYS A 102 5.77 3.00 -13.06
CA LYS A 102 6.01 2.81 -14.50
C LYS A 102 6.59 1.42 -14.79
N LEU A 103 5.79 0.37 -14.74
CA LEU A 103 5.89 -0.69 -15.72
C LEU A 103 4.78 -0.41 -16.71
N LYS A 104 5.21 0.01 -17.89
CA LYS A 104 4.43 -0.05 -19.12
C LYS A 104 3.54 -1.30 -19.04
N TYR A 105 2.25 -1.15 -19.33
CA TYR A 105 1.53 -2.24 -19.96
C TYR A 105 2.36 -2.65 -21.18
N VAL A 106 3.31 -3.56 -21.01
CA VAL A 106 3.76 -4.41 -22.09
C VAL A 106 2.60 -5.34 -22.24
N HIS A 107 1.69 -4.95 -23.14
CA HIS A 107 0.84 -5.91 -23.81
C HIS A 107 1.79 -7.03 -24.24
N LYS A 108 1.77 -8.18 -23.54
CA LYS A 108 2.25 -9.42 -24.15
C LYS A 108 1.25 -9.68 -25.27
N ASN A 109 1.48 -9.03 -26.41
CA ASN A 109 0.93 -9.50 -27.65
C ASN A 109 1.38 -10.95 -27.75
N ASN A 110 0.39 -11.82 -27.93
CA ASN A 110 0.61 -13.15 -28.43
C ASN A 110 1.29 -13.04 -29.81
N GLU A 111 2.61 -12.95 -29.86
CA GLU A 111 3.38 -13.24 -31.06
C GLU A 111 3.94 -14.66 -30.95
N LYS A 112 3.02 -15.62 -31.07
CA LYS A 112 3.27 -16.88 -31.77
C LYS A 112 2.00 -17.30 -32.51
N GLN A 113 1.73 -16.64 -33.62
CA GLN A 113 1.14 -17.28 -34.80
C GLN A 113 1.94 -16.87 -36.03
N GLN A 114 2.68 -17.85 -36.56
CA GLN A 114 2.92 -18.12 -37.98
C GLN A 114 3.11 -16.92 -38.92
N GLN A 115 4.37 -16.68 -39.30
CA GLN A 115 4.83 -16.87 -40.68
C GLN A 115 6.32 -17.20 -40.70
#